data_AF-A0AAD5R762-F1
#
_entry.id   AF-A0AAD5R762-F1
#
_cell.length_a   1.000
_cell.length_b   1.000
_cell.length_c   1.000
_cell.angle_alpha   90.00
_cell.angle_beta   90.00
_cell.angle_gamma   90.00
#
_symmetry.space_group_name_H-M   'P 1'
#
loop_
_entity.id
_entity.type
_entity.pdbx_description
1 polymer ?
#
loop_
_entity_poly.entity_id
_entity_poly.type
_entity_poly.pdbx_seq_one_letter_code
_entity_poly.pdbx_strand_id
1 'polypeptide(L)'
;MLGPDDDTKKSPLKKLDQCRFEENSVSYMNGSLDLHRIENPSHSDGAVSLHLYIPPYDACHAFDERSGKKTKCQVTFFTKYGVKVDYNGSKNGNLVNYGDTVVNRWPMTKD
;
A
#
# COMPACT_ATOMS: atom_id res chain seq x y z
N MET A 1 7.89 5.79 12.53
CA MET A 1 8.57 7.09 12.37
C MET A 1 10.03 6.80 12.08
N LEU A 2 10.64 7.41 11.06
CA LEU A 2 12.07 7.36 10.76
C LEU A 2 12.52 8.84 10.60
N GLY A 3 13.70 9.21 11.09
CA GLY A 3 14.21 10.59 11.00
C GLY A 3 15.14 10.79 9.80
N PRO A 4 15.35 12.05 9.33
CA PRO A 4 16.30 12.34 8.25
C PRO A 4 17.71 12.41 8.81
N ASP A 5 18.50 11.36 8.63
CA ASP A 5 19.94 11.48 8.67
C ASP A 5 20.48 11.27 7.25
N ASP A 6 21.00 12.36 6.66
CA ASP A 6 21.98 12.42 5.58
C ASP A 6 21.79 11.41 4.42
N ASP A 7 21.19 11.86 3.31
CA ASP A 7 20.92 11.09 2.08
C ASP A 7 22.20 10.43 1.47
N THR A 8 23.39 10.76 1.97
CA THR A 8 24.68 10.16 1.59
C THR A 8 25.18 9.02 2.49
N LYS A 9 24.64 8.82 3.70
CA LYS A 9 25.07 7.74 4.61
C LYS A 9 24.07 6.58 4.62
N LYS A 10 24.30 5.64 3.69
CA LYS A 10 23.62 4.33 3.68
C LYS A 10 23.94 3.58 4.98
N SER A 11 22.98 3.54 5.88
CA SER A 11 23.06 2.88 7.17
C SER A 11 21.81 2.02 7.38
N PRO A 12 21.88 0.97 8.21
CA PRO A 12 20.72 0.18 8.55
C PRO A 12 19.62 1.04 9.18
N LEU A 13 18.37 0.84 8.76
CA LEU A 13 17.23 1.53 9.33
C LEU A 13 16.96 1.01 10.74
N LYS A 14 16.79 1.93 11.69
CA LYS A 14 16.44 1.60 13.07
C LYS A 14 14.96 1.82 13.30
N LYS A 15 14.25 0.77 13.70
CA LYS A 15 12.86 0.87 14.12
C LYS A 15 12.72 1.79 15.35
N LEU A 16 11.90 2.84 15.23
CA LEU A 16 11.64 3.77 16.33
C LEU A 16 10.48 3.31 17.22
N ASP A 17 9.46 2.67 16.65
CA ASP A 17 8.26 2.27 17.40
C ASP A 17 7.56 1.04 16.78
N GLN A 18 6.66 0.42 17.55
CA GLN A 18 5.74 -0.62 17.13
C GLN A 18 4.37 -0.42 17.75
N CYS A 19 3.33 -0.39 16.94
CA CYS A 19 1.95 -0.35 17.40
C CYS A 19 1.15 -1.50 16.79
N ARG A 20 0.15 -1.99 17.53
CA ARG A 20 -0.85 -2.93 17.04
C ARG A 20 -2.18 -2.21 16.94
N PHE A 21 -2.85 -2.40 15.80
CA PHE A 21 -4.12 -1.77 15.47
C PHE A 21 -5.19 -2.85 15.38
N GLU A 22 -6.21 -2.72 16.23
CA GLU A 22 -7.37 -3.61 16.24
C GLU A 22 -8.44 -3.11 15.26
N GLU A 23 -9.51 -3.89 15.09
CA GLU A 23 -10.63 -3.52 14.23
C GLU A 23 -11.18 -2.12 14.60
N ASN A 24 -11.49 -1.32 13.58
CA ASN A 24 -12.00 0.06 13.69
C ASN A 24 -11.04 1.07 14.34
N SER A 25 -9.80 0.69 14.64
CA SER A 25 -8.78 1.65 15.07
C SER A 25 -8.30 2.51 13.89
N VAL A 26 -7.85 3.73 14.21
CA VAL A 26 -7.41 4.71 13.22
C VAL A 26 -5.96 5.11 13.51
N SER A 27 -5.16 5.18 12.46
CA SER A 27 -3.80 5.73 12.52
C SER A 27 -3.63 6.81 11.46
N TYR A 28 -2.67 7.70 11.69
CA TYR A 28 -2.36 8.81 10.79
C TYR A 28 -0.85 8.85 10.54
N MET A 29 -0.48 9.10 9.29
CA MET A 29 0.89 9.31 8.87
C MET A 29 0.92 10.47 7.88
N ASN A 30 1.83 11.41 8.11
CA ASN A 30 2.07 12.53 7.22
C ASN A 30 3.54 12.95 7.30
N GLY A 31 4.14 13.19 6.14
CA GLY A 31 5.50 13.70 6.03
C GLY A 31 6.38 12.83 5.15
N SER A 32 7.39 13.45 4.54
CA SER A 32 8.39 12.80 3.69
C SER A 32 9.43 11.99 4.47
N LEU A 33 9.39 12.05 5.79
CA LEU A 33 10.38 11.45 6.70
C LEU A 33 9.85 10.20 7.40
N ASP A 34 8.54 10.10 7.57
CA ASP A 34 7.95 8.99 8.31
C ASP A 34 7.80 7.75 7.44
N LEU A 35 8.72 6.81 7.65
CA LEU A 35 8.63 5.46 7.10
C LEU A 35 7.92 4.54 8.10
N HIS A 36 7.14 3.61 7.56
CA HIS A 36 6.53 2.51 8.31
C HIS A 36 6.60 1.20 7.54
N ARG A 37 6.42 0.11 8.29
CA ARG A 37 6.11 -1.22 7.77
C ARG A 37 4.78 -1.63 8.37
N ILE A 38 3.85 -2.03 7.51
CA ILE A 38 2.54 -2.57 7.91
C ILE A 38 2.57 -4.07 7.61
N GLU A 39 2.19 -4.88 8.58
CA GLU A 39 2.15 -6.34 8.45
C GLU A 39 0.92 -6.90 9.17
N ASN A 40 0.39 -8.00 8.65
CA ASN A 40 -0.58 -8.82 9.36
C ASN A 40 0.21 -9.85 10.20
N PRO A 41 0.20 -9.76 11.55
CA PRO A 41 0.91 -10.73 12.39
C PRO A 41 0.19 -12.07 12.49
N SER A 42 -1.07 -12.19 12.05
CA SER A 42 -1.79 -13.46 12.07
C SER A 42 -1.29 -14.39 10.97
N HIS A 43 -1.10 -15.66 11.33
CA HIS A 43 -0.77 -16.73 10.40
C HIS A 43 -1.99 -17.48 9.87
N SER A 44 -3.17 -17.24 10.44
CA SER A 44 -4.43 -17.94 10.14
C SER A 44 -5.49 -17.04 9.52
N ASP A 45 -5.54 -15.77 9.93
CA ASP A 45 -6.66 -14.87 9.64
C ASP A 45 -6.25 -13.77 8.69
N GLY A 46 -7.14 -13.44 7.75
CA GLY A 46 -6.98 -12.28 6.88
C GLY A 46 -7.25 -10.97 7.64
N ALA A 47 -6.55 -9.90 7.24
CA ALA A 47 -6.80 -8.55 7.72
C ALA A 47 -7.09 -7.61 6.55
N VAL A 48 -8.01 -6.67 6.73
CA VAL A 48 -8.35 -5.63 5.75
C VAL A 48 -8.24 -4.27 6.41
N SER A 49 -7.57 -3.34 5.74
CA SER A 49 -7.47 -1.94 6.16
C SER A 49 -8.03 -1.01 5.09
N LEU A 50 -8.58 0.12 5.52
CA LEU A 50 -9.01 1.20 4.65
C LEU A 50 -7.96 2.31 4.66
N HIS A 51 -7.45 2.68 3.49
CA HIS A 51 -6.41 3.70 3.34
C HIS A 51 -6.95 4.91 2.58
N LEU A 52 -6.71 6.11 3.11
CA LEU A 52 -7.08 7.38 2.49
C LEU A 52 -5.83 8.25 2.35
N TYR A 53 -5.51 8.63 1.11
CA TYR A 53 -4.33 9.44 0.78
C TYR A 53 -4.75 10.76 0.13
N ILE A 54 -4.25 11.88 0.65
CA ILE A 54 -4.56 13.23 0.18
C ILE A 54 -3.26 14.07 0.12
N PRO A 55 -2.88 14.64 -1.04
CA PRO A 55 -3.42 14.34 -2.37
C PRO A 55 -3.11 12.88 -2.78
N PRO A 56 -3.82 12.33 -3.78
CA PRO A 56 -3.51 11.00 -4.29
C PRO A 56 -2.11 10.97 -4.92
N TYR A 57 -1.44 9.82 -4.84
CA TYR A 57 -0.14 9.57 -5.47
C TYR A 57 -0.15 8.20 -6.17
N ASP A 58 0.73 8.04 -7.15
CA ASP A 58 0.87 6.82 -7.96
C ASP A 58 2.25 6.14 -7.79
N ALA A 59 3.18 6.78 -7.09
CA ALA A 59 4.50 6.25 -6.79
C ALA A 59 4.92 6.55 -5.36
N CYS A 60 5.68 5.63 -4.77
CA CYS A 60 6.29 5.79 -3.45
C CYS A 60 7.74 5.29 -3.47
N HIS A 61 8.43 5.37 -2.33
CA HIS A 61 9.74 4.77 -2.15
C HIS A 61 9.65 3.58 -1.20
N ALA A 62 10.18 2.43 -1.62
CA ALA A 62 10.48 1.31 -0.73
C ALA A 62 11.93 1.42 -0.27
N PHE A 63 12.19 1.08 0.99
CA PHE A 63 13.52 1.18 1.59
C PHE A 63 13.98 -0.20 2.04
N ASP A 64 15.22 -0.54 1.71
CA ASP A 64 15.88 -1.74 2.25
C ASP A 64 16.31 -1.50 3.70
N GLU A 65 15.80 -2.32 4.63
CA GLU A 65 16.02 -2.14 6.07
C GLU A 65 17.50 -2.29 6.47
N ARG A 66 18.29 -3.10 5.75
CA ARG A 66 19.69 -3.38 6.10
C ARG A 66 20.64 -2.28 5.63
N SER A 67 20.33 -1.64 4.51
CA SER A 67 21.23 -0.70 3.83
C SER A 67 20.70 0.73 3.77
N GLY A 68 19.43 0.95 4.06
CA GLY A 68 18.75 2.24 3.88
C GLY A 68 18.56 2.63 2.41
N LYS A 69 18.87 1.73 1.46
CA LYS A 69 18.74 2.02 0.02
C LYS A 69 17.27 2.21 -0.35
N LYS A 70 16.95 3.40 -0.86
CA LYS A 70 15.62 3.72 -1.43
C LYS A 70 15.49 3.26 -2.87
N THR A 71 14.31 2.75 -3.23
CA THR A 71 13.92 2.35 -4.58
C THR A 71 12.56 2.96 -4.88
N LYS A 72 12.42 3.62 -6.04
CA LYS A 72 11.13 4.15 -6.49
C LYS A 72 10.23 2.99 -6.94
N CYS A 73 9.01 2.97 -6.44
CA CYS A 73 8.02 1.93 -6.71
C CYS A 73 6.75 2.57 -7.29
N GLN A 74 6.27 2.04 -8.41
CA GLN A 74 4.95 2.39 -8.93
C GLN A 74 3.89 1.62 -8.15
N VAL A 75 2.89 2.31 -7.61
CA VAL A 75 1.74 1.70 -6.97
C VAL A 75 0.75 1.24 -8.03
N THR A 76 0.26 0.01 -7.89
CA THR A 76 -0.74 -0.57 -8.79
C THR A 76 -1.98 -0.96 -8.02
N PHE A 77 -3.13 -0.95 -8.70
CA PHE A 77 -4.40 -1.37 -8.15
C PHE A 77 -4.64 -2.83 -8.50
N PHE A 78 -4.92 -3.66 -7.50
CA PHE A 78 -5.37 -5.02 -7.76
C PHE A 78 -6.74 -5.02 -8.47
N THR A 79 -7.63 -4.14 -8.04
CA THR A 79 -8.96 -3.83 -8.62
C THR A 79 -9.23 -2.33 -8.57
N LYS A 80 -10.02 -1.80 -9.50
CA LYS A 80 -10.61 -0.45 -9.45
C LYS A 80 -12.13 -0.57 -9.53
N TYR A 81 -12.84 0.06 -8.60
CA TYR A 81 -14.31 0.03 -8.55
C TYR A 81 -14.92 -1.38 -8.59
N GLY A 82 -14.27 -2.36 -7.93
CA GLY A 82 -14.71 -3.76 -7.91
C GLY A 82 -14.36 -4.57 -9.18
N VAL A 83 -13.61 -4.00 -10.13
CA VAL A 83 -13.23 -4.64 -11.39
C VAL A 83 -11.73 -4.90 -11.41
N LYS A 84 -11.32 -6.10 -11.86
CA LYS A 84 -9.92 -6.49 -11.98
C LYS A 84 -9.18 -5.57 -12.96
N VAL A 85 -7.92 -5.28 -12.66
CA VAL A 85 -7.04 -4.51 -13.54
C VAL A 85 -6.03 -5.44 -14.21
N ASP A 86 -5.91 -5.35 -15.53
CA ASP A 86 -4.87 -6.00 -16.32
C ASP A 86 -3.81 -4.98 -16.74
N TYR A 87 -2.54 -5.31 -16.48
CA TYR A 87 -1.38 -4.48 -16.80
C TYR A 87 -0.62 -4.95 -18.04
N ASN A 88 -1.09 -6.01 -18.72
CA ASN A 88 -0.47 -6.48 -19.95
C ASN A 88 -0.53 -5.38 -21.03
N GLY A 89 0.64 -5.00 -21.55
CA GLY A 89 0.75 -3.94 -22.57
C GLY A 89 0.42 -2.52 -22.10
N SER A 90 0.08 -2.27 -20.82
CA SER A 90 -0.29 -0.95 -20.30
C SER A 90 0.11 -0.73 -18.84
N LYS A 91 0.92 0.30 -18.56
CA LYS A 91 1.30 0.68 -17.18
C LYS A 91 0.15 1.30 -16.38
N ASN A 92 -0.84 1.86 -17.04
CA ASN A 92 -2.00 2.50 -16.39
C ASN A 92 -3.08 1.48 -15.97
N GLY A 93 -2.98 0.26 -16.51
CA GLY A 93 -3.89 -0.84 -16.26
C GLY A 93 -5.24 -0.64 -16.95
N ASN A 94 -5.71 -1.68 -17.64
CA ASN A 94 -7.02 -1.72 -18.29
C ASN A 94 -8.01 -2.45 -17.38
N LEU A 95 -9.24 -1.93 -17.27
CA LEU A 95 -10.30 -2.64 -16.55
C LEU A 95 -10.72 -3.85 -17.37
N VAL A 96 -10.68 -5.03 -16.75
CA VAL A 96 -11.14 -6.27 -17.39
C VAL A 96 -12.40 -6.76 -16.70
N ASN A 97 -13.42 -7.07 -17.50
CA ASN A 97 -14.67 -7.58 -16.98
C ASN A 97 -14.47 -9.01 -16.43
N TYR A 98 -14.14 -9.10 -15.14
CA TYR A 98 -14.02 -10.36 -14.42
C TYR A 98 -15.39 -10.97 -14.05
N GLY A 99 -16.49 -10.29 -14.37
CA GLY A 99 -17.86 -10.56 -13.89
C GLY A 99 -18.48 -11.87 -14.30
N ASP A 100 -17.98 -12.53 -15.34
CA ASP A 100 -18.51 -13.82 -15.77
C ASP A 100 -18.03 -14.98 -14.89
N THR A 101 -17.10 -14.75 -13.96
CA THR A 101 -16.48 -15.81 -13.11
C THR A 101 -16.63 -15.61 -11.59
N VAL A 102 -17.28 -14.53 -11.11
CA VAL A 102 -17.43 -14.27 -9.66
C VAL A 102 -18.84 -14.62 -9.20
N VAL A 103 -18.96 -15.73 -8.47
CA VAL A 103 -20.26 -16.25 -7.96
C VAL A 103 -20.96 -15.37 -6.91
N ASN A 104 -20.37 -14.26 -6.44
CA ASN A 104 -20.92 -13.40 -5.38
C ASN A 104 -20.82 -11.89 -5.67
N ARG A 105 -20.96 -11.45 -6.93
CA ARG A 105 -20.94 -10.02 -7.27
C ARG A 105 -22.18 -9.31 -6.72
N TRP A 106 -21.99 -8.28 -5.88
CA TRP A 106 -23.06 -7.32 -5.55
C TRP A 106 -23.43 -6.54 -6.82
N PRO A 107 -24.73 -6.37 -7.15
CA PRO A 107 -25.12 -5.64 -8.34
C PRO A 107 -24.60 -4.20 -8.25
N MET A 108 -23.68 -3.84 -9.16
CA MET A 108 -23.26 -2.45 -9.33
C MET A 108 -24.50 -1.69 -9.83
N THR A 109 -25.06 -0.82 -9.00
CA THR A 109 -26.07 0.13 -9.46
C THR A 109 -25.40 1.05 -10.46
N LYS A 110 -26.03 1.20 -11.63
CA LYS A 110 -25.68 2.26 -12.57
C LYS A 110 -26.34 3.52 -12.04
N ASP A 111 -25.55 4.39 -11.42
CA ASP A 111 -25.94 5.78 -11.23
C ASP A 111 -25.87 6.52 -12.58
#